data_AF-W9Y183-F1
#
_entry.id   AF-W9Y183-F1
#
_cell.length_a   1.000
_cell.length_b   1.000
_cell.length_c   1.000
_cell.angle_alpha   90.00
_cell.angle_beta   90.00
_cell.angle_gamma   90.00
#
_symmetry.space_group_name_H-M   'P 1'
#
loop_
_entity.id
_entity.type
_entity.pdbx_description
1 polymer ?
#
loop_
_entity_poly.entity_id
_entity_poly.type
_entity_poly.pdbx_seq_one_letter_code
_entity_poly.pdbx_strand_id
1 'polypeptide(L)'
;MAKPVDYHATLASLRAQQSSQPLSILALAEPLTATASKSQNELQSQAQPQSPSNANTNTGASRLQSHQQPRRSDVSSNTASQAASDMADSFSQLIPTSLSADLAHYKDLFSKLRFSYLEQVTKEKYLRSIVGDPPLVVSHSDNLVLEDKLGAMKAELQAKKRDVDVLVAEIESQARLLAQRYDTVTEGLDVLERVPRQLDQLRQEIAELQAEVTAKKRKQRIGHSSGSDDGDAGDIENDPLMNLALGPTQLALDSQKAANAELDRQIDLLKRQMPAKDRDVEKMDRELAELEKTRNETTRLAVELRRRREQGARDEMEDLGRWYRGSDAVLRGVLGLGVES
;
A
#
# COMPACT_ATOMS: atom_id res chain seq x y z
N MET A 1 42.75 -38.17 -7.12
CA MET A 1 43.01 -36.96 -7.92
C MET A 1 41.67 -36.28 -8.17
N ALA A 2 41.42 -35.15 -7.50
CA ALA A 2 40.20 -34.37 -7.72
C ALA A 2 40.25 -33.74 -9.12
N LYS A 3 39.17 -33.87 -9.90
CA LYS A 3 39.06 -33.23 -11.21
C LYS A 3 39.24 -31.72 -11.04
N PRO A 4 40.03 -31.04 -11.90
CA PRO A 4 40.11 -29.58 -11.86
C PRO A 4 38.71 -29.02 -12.06
N VAL A 5 38.22 -28.27 -11.08
CA VAL A 5 36.92 -27.60 -11.16
C VAL A 5 37.10 -26.43 -12.12
N ASP A 6 36.45 -26.50 -13.28
CA ASP A 6 36.40 -25.40 -14.23
C ASP A 6 35.46 -24.31 -13.72
N TYR A 7 36.01 -23.40 -12.92
CA TYR A 7 35.27 -22.28 -12.32
C TYR A 7 34.57 -21.41 -13.39
N HIS A 8 35.19 -21.23 -14.56
CA HIS A 8 34.58 -20.51 -15.68
C HIS A 8 33.31 -21.18 -16.23
N ALA A 9 33.30 -22.51 -16.34
CA ALA A 9 32.13 -23.25 -16.78
C ALA A 9 30.98 -23.15 -15.76
N THR A 10 31.31 -23.19 -14.47
CA THR A 10 30.31 -23.00 -13.40
C THR A 10 29.70 -21.60 -13.39
N LEU A 11 30.51 -20.56 -13.59
CA LEU A 11 30.06 -19.17 -13.68
C LEU A 11 29.17 -18.93 -14.90
N ALA A 12 29.52 -19.53 -16.05
CA ALA A 12 28.73 -19.45 -17.27
C ALA A 12 27.36 -20.13 -17.10
N SER A 13 27.32 -21.31 -16.47
CA SER A 13 26.06 -22.00 -16.14
C SER A 13 25.18 -21.17 -15.19
N LEU A 14 25.78 -20.54 -14.18
CA LEU A 14 25.06 -19.68 -13.22
C LEU A 14 24.48 -18.43 -13.90
N ARG A 15 25.24 -17.77 -14.79
CA ARG A 15 24.75 -16.62 -15.57
C ARG A 15 23.65 -17.01 -16.56
N ALA A 16 23.77 -18.17 -17.20
CA ALA A 16 22.71 -18.70 -18.07
C ALA A 16 21.41 -18.93 -17.27
N GLN A 17 21.53 -19.53 -16.09
CA GLN A 17 20.40 -19.77 -15.20
C GLN A 17 19.77 -18.45 -14.69
N GLN A 18 20.58 -17.45 -14.32
CA GLN A 18 20.09 -16.12 -13.97
C GLN A 18 19.35 -15.44 -15.12
N SER A 19 19.83 -15.56 -16.35
CA SER A 19 19.16 -14.97 -17.52
C SER A 19 17.83 -15.66 -17.85
N SER A 20 17.69 -16.97 -17.55
CA SER A 20 16.45 -17.72 -17.75
C SER A 20 15.37 -17.44 -16.70
N GLN A 21 15.76 -16.94 -15.53
CA GLN A 21 14.85 -16.62 -14.42
C GLN A 21 15.10 -15.18 -13.97
N PRO A 22 14.65 -14.17 -14.75
CA PRO A 22 14.73 -12.79 -14.30
C PRO A 22 13.88 -12.66 -13.04
N LEU A 23 14.52 -12.46 -11.89
CA LEU A 23 13.89 -12.12 -10.61
C LEU A 23 13.33 -10.68 -10.68
N SER A 24 12.42 -10.44 -11.63
CA SER A 24 11.66 -9.21 -11.73
C SER A 24 10.42 -9.35 -10.85
N ILE A 25 10.14 -8.31 -10.07
CA ILE A 25 8.93 -8.20 -9.23
C ILE A 25 7.67 -8.52 -10.05
N LEU A 26 7.67 -8.18 -11.35
CA LEU A 26 6.57 -8.48 -12.27
C LEU A 26 6.37 -9.99 -12.51
N ALA A 27 7.44 -10.78 -12.61
CA ALA A 27 7.36 -12.23 -12.83
C ALA A 27 6.98 -13.00 -11.55
N LEU A 28 7.33 -12.46 -10.38
CA LEU A 28 6.95 -13.04 -9.08
C LEU A 28 5.54 -12.64 -8.64
N ALA A 29 5.00 -11.52 -9.14
CA ALA A 29 3.67 -11.03 -8.81
C ALA A 29 2.54 -11.61 -9.69
N GLU A 30 2.85 -12.12 -10.89
CA GLU A 30 1.88 -12.79 -11.78
C GLU A 30 1.05 -13.91 -11.11
N PRO A 31 1.62 -14.83 -10.31
CA PRO A 31 0.80 -15.84 -9.64
C PRO A 31 -0.15 -15.23 -8.60
N LEU A 32 0.24 -14.14 -7.93
CA LEU A 32 -0.58 -13.47 -6.91
C LEU A 32 -1.75 -12.71 -7.55
N THR A 33 -1.51 -12.01 -8.67
CA THR A 33 -2.56 -11.27 -9.39
C THR A 33 -3.54 -12.21 -10.09
N ALA A 34 -3.09 -13.36 -10.60
CA ALA A 34 -3.95 -14.41 -11.15
C ALA A 34 -4.86 -15.05 -10.08
N THR A 35 -4.37 -15.22 -8.84
CA THR A 35 -5.22 -15.70 -7.73
C THR A 35 -6.20 -14.64 -7.23
N ALA A 36 -5.79 -13.37 -7.14
CA ALA A 36 -6.65 -12.28 -6.69
C ALA A 36 -7.83 -12.04 -7.66
N SER A 37 -7.59 -12.11 -8.97
CA SER A 37 -8.64 -11.97 -9.99
C SER A 37 -9.61 -13.16 -10.01
N LYS A 38 -9.19 -14.35 -9.56
CA LYS A 38 -10.08 -15.51 -9.39
C LYS A 38 -11.02 -15.36 -8.18
N SER A 39 -10.52 -14.88 -7.05
CA SER A 39 -11.34 -14.62 -5.84
C SER A 39 -12.32 -13.46 -6.01
N GLN A 40 -11.97 -12.44 -6.81
CA GLN A 40 -12.84 -11.30 -7.09
C GLN A 40 -14.03 -11.70 -7.99
N ASN A 41 -13.85 -12.69 -8.87
CA ASN A 41 -14.92 -13.20 -9.75
C ASN A 41 -15.91 -14.12 -9.00
N GLU A 42 -15.45 -14.84 -7.97
CA GLU A 42 -16.34 -15.65 -7.11
C GLU A 42 -17.23 -14.80 -6.20
N LEU A 43 -16.74 -13.66 -5.71
CA LEU A 43 -17.53 -12.73 -4.89
C LEU A 43 -18.60 -11.97 -5.69
N GLN A 44 -18.42 -11.81 -7.01
CA GLN A 44 -19.39 -11.13 -7.88
C GLN A 44 -20.50 -12.07 -8.38
N SER A 45 -20.31 -13.39 -8.23
CA SER A 45 -21.27 -14.43 -8.63
C SER A 45 -22.38 -14.69 -7.60
N GLN A 46 -22.30 -14.09 -6.40
CA GLN A 46 -23.22 -14.38 -5.28
C GLN A 46 -24.20 -13.24 -4.95
N ALA A 47 -24.19 -12.14 -5.71
CA ALA A 47 -25.08 -11.00 -5.51
C ALA A 47 -25.99 -10.75 -6.74
N GLN A 48 -26.92 -11.67 -7.00
CA GLN A 48 -28.08 -11.40 -7.87
C GLN A 48 -29.35 -12.02 -7.26
N PRO A 49 -30.41 -11.24 -6.99
CA PRO A 49 -31.69 -11.78 -6.58
C PRO A 49 -32.46 -12.31 -7.79
N GLN A 50 -33.03 -13.50 -7.63
CA GLN A 50 -33.87 -14.16 -8.62
C GLN A 50 -35.24 -13.46 -8.73
N SER A 51 -35.68 -13.19 -9.97
CA SER A 51 -37.09 -12.96 -10.32
C SER A 51 -37.49 -13.96 -11.40
N PRO A 52 -38.64 -14.64 -11.29
CA PRO A 52 -39.06 -15.64 -12.26
C PRO A 52 -39.73 -15.02 -13.49
N SER A 53 -39.29 -15.49 -14.65
CA SER A 53 -39.89 -15.30 -15.96
C SER A 53 -41.19 -16.07 -16.10
N ASN A 54 -42.21 -15.44 -16.71
CA ASN A 54 -43.21 -16.14 -17.50
C ASN A 54 -43.59 -15.29 -18.71
N ALA A 55 -43.13 -15.74 -19.88
CA ALA A 55 -43.61 -15.30 -21.17
C ALA A 55 -44.79 -16.19 -21.57
N ASN A 56 -45.88 -15.60 -22.05
CA ASN A 56 -46.75 -16.30 -22.98
C ASN A 56 -47.12 -15.39 -24.14
N THR A 57 -46.88 -15.93 -25.33
CA THR A 57 -46.97 -15.29 -26.63
C THR A 57 -48.38 -15.43 -27.21
N ASN A 58 -48.69 -14.46 -28.07
CA ASN A 58 -49.24 -14.62 -29.42
C ASN A 58 -50.70 -14.28 -29.71
N THR A 59 -50.86 -13.81 -30.96
CA THR A 59 -52.06 -13.53 -31.77
C THR A 59 -52.70 -12.15 -31.55
N GLY A 60 -52.93 -11.30 -32.56
CA GLY A 60 -52.65 -11.39 -34.00
C GLY A 60 -53.25 -10.17 -34.71
N ALA A 61 -52.52 -9.67 -35.71
CA ALA A 61 -52.90 -8.89 -36.88
C ALA A 61 -54.22 -8.05 -36.88
N SER A 62 -54.06 -6.73 -37.04
CA SER A 62 -54.72 -5.88 -38.08
C SER A 62 -54.39 -4.41 -37.79
N ARG A 63 -53.62 -3.72 -38.64
CA ARG A 63 -54.05 -2.98 -39.85
C ARG A 63 -54.36 -1.51 -39.57
N LEU A 64 -53.46 -0.65 -40.07
CA LEU A 64 -53.64 0.70 -40.63
C LEU A 64 -54.65 1.66 -39.97
N GLN A 65 -54.19 2.82 -39.49
CA GLN A 65 -54.47 4.13 -40.12
C GLN A 65 -54.05 5.30 -39.21
N SER A 66 -53.23 6.17 -39.81
CA SER A 66 -53.19 7.61 -39.56
C SER A 66 -54.58 8.22 -39.43
N HIS A 67 -54.82 9.12 -38.47
CA HIS A 67 -55.76 10.24 -38.63
C HIS A 67 -55.39 11.40 -37.70
N GLN A 68 -54.97 12.50 -38.32
CA GLN A 68 -54.97 13.85 -37.76
C GLN A 68 -56.42 14.36 -37.70
N GLN A 69 -56.78 14.99 -36.56
CA GLN A 69 -57.83 16.03 -36.39
C GLN A 69 -59.28 15.66 -36.78
N PRO A 70 -60.30 16.52 -36.61
CA PRO A 70 -60.59 17.58 -35.61
C PRO A 70 -62.02 17.41 -35.02
N ARG A 71 -62.41 18.14 -33.97
CA ARG A 71 -63.81 18.60 -33.75
C ARG A 71 -63.77 19.92 -32.98
N ARG A 72 -64.09 21.08 -33.55
CA ARG A 72 -65.38 21.59 -34.10
C ARG A 72 -66.46 21.75 -33.03
N SER A 73 -66.57 23.02 -32.64
CA SER A 73 -67.71 23.83 -32.21
C SER A 73 -69.12 23.37 -32.59
N ASP A 74 -70.10 23.70 -31.74
CA ASP A 74 -71.18 24.65 -32.03
C ASP A 74 -72.34 24.50 -31.02
N VAL A 75 -72.62 25.56 -30.26
CA VAL A 75 -74.01 26.05 -30.10
C VAL A 75 -73.96 27.56 -30.21
N SER A 76 -74.39 28.02 -31.38
CA SER A 76 -74.74 29.40 -31.71
C SER A 76 -75.95 29.87 -30.92
N SER A 77 -75.96 31.15 -30.57
CA SER A 77 -77.16 31.97 -30.70
C SER A 77 -76.80 33.46 -30.77
N ASN A 78 -77.13 34.07 -31.92
CA ASN A 78 -77.45 35.49 -32.12
C ASN A 78 -76.30 36.50 -31.83
N THR A 79 -75.96 37.47 -32.69
CA THR A 79 -76.74 38.22 -33.67
C THR A 79 -75.77 38.95 -34.60
N ALA A 80 -75.89 38.69 -35.90
CA ALA A 80 -75.38 39.56 -36.95
C ALA A 80 -76.27 40.81 -37.02
N SER A 81 -76.04 41.78 -36.14
CA SER A 81 -76.67 43.12 -36.16
C SER A 81 -75.92 44.09 -35.22
N GLN A 82 -74.60 44.29 -35.36
CA GLN A 82 -73.90 45.28 -34.51
C GLN A 82 -72.56 45.83 -35.02
N ALA A 83 -72.22 45.59 -36.30
CA ALA A 83 -70.97 46.10 -36.90
C ALA A 83 -70.95 47.63 -37.19
N ALA A 84 -71.85 48.41 -36.59
CA ALA A 84 -71.88 49.87 -36.68
C ALA A 84 -71.95 50.57 -35.30
N SER A 85 -71.82 49.83 -34.19
CA SER A 85 -71.91 50.37 -32.83
C SER A 85 -70.73 49.99 -31.90
N ASP A 86 -69.70 49.34 -32.42
CA ASP A 86 -68.54 48.84 -31.63
C ASP A 86 -67.50 49.91 -31.21
N MET A 87 -67.69 51.18 -31.58
CA MET A 87 -66.85 52.26 -31.05
C MET A 87 -67.44 52.93 -29.79
N ALA A 88 -68.68 52.62 -29.42
CA ALA A 88 -69.34 53.15 -28.23
C ALA A 88 -69.29 52.19 -27.03
N ASP A 89 -69.08 50.89 -27.24
CA ASP A 89 -69.06 49.89 -26.15
C ASP A 89 -67.71 49.81 -25.41
N SER A 90 -66.64 50.33 -26.02
CA SER A 90 -65.34 50.51 -25.34
C SER A 90 -65.39 51.57 -24.22
N PHE A 91 -66.36 52.49 -24.25
CA PHE A 91 -66.56 53.51 -23.21
C PHE A 91 -67.60 53.10 -22.15
N SER A 92 -68.44 52.11 -22.43
CA SER A 92 -69.37 51.54 -21.44
C SER A 92 -68.66 50.63 -20.42
N GLN A 93 -67.51 50.06 -20.79
CA GLN A 93 -66.58 49.35 -19.89
C GLN A 93 -65.80 50.27 -18.94
N LEU A 94 -65.92 51.60 -19.12
CA LEU A 94 -65.24 52.61 -18.29
C LEU A 94 -66.19 53.30 -17.29
N ILE A 95 -67.44 52.83 -17.15
CA ILE A 95 -68.34 53.34 -16.11
C ILE A 95 -67.87 52.74 -14.77
N PRO A 96 -67.58 53.56 -13.73
CA PRO A 96 -67.02 53.09 -12.46
C PRO A 96 -67.81 51.94 -11.80
N THR A 97 -69.12 51.89 -12.03
CA THR A 97 -70.00 50.85 -11.53
C THR A 97 -69.84 49.52 -12.26
N SER A 98 -69.56 49.51 -13.58
CA SER A 98 -69.27 48.29 -14.34
C SER A 98 -67.93 47.69 -13.93
N LEU A 99 -66.89 48.52 -13.75
CA LEU A 99 -65.59 48.07 -13.25
C LEU A 99 -65.70 47.45 -11.84
N SER A 100 -66.52 48.05 -10.98
CA SER A 100 -66.74 47.51 -9.63
C SER A 100 -67.46 46.16 -9.63
N ALA A 101 -68.39 45.95 -10.57
CA ALA A 101 -69.08 44.68 -10.76
C ALA A 101 -68.14 43.61 -11.34
N ASP A 102 -67.29 43.96 -12.32
CA ASP A 102 -66.29 43.05 -12.87
C ASP A 102 -65.24 42.66 -11.83
N LEU A 103 -64.75 43.61 -11.02
CA LEU A 103 -63.83 43.29 -9.92
C LEU A 103 -64.49 42.39 -8.86
N ALA A 104 -65.79 42.55 -8.58
CA ALA A 104 -66.52 41.66 -7.69
C ALA A 104 -66.67 40.25 -8.30
N HIS A 105 -66.97 40.16 -9.59
CA HIS A 105 -67.05 38.90 -10.32
C HIS A 105 -65.69 38.18 -10.36
N TYR A 106 -64.58 38.88 -10.67
CA TYR A 106 -63.25 38.28 -10.62
C TYR A 106 -62.85 37.86 -9.21
N LYS A 107 -63.19 38.62 -8.18
CA LYS A 107 -62.96 38.20 -6.78
C LYS A 107 -63.71 36.91 -6.45
N ASP A 108 -64.97 36.79 -6.84
CA ASP A 108 -65.76 35.57 -6.62
C ASP A 108 -65.19 34.40 -7.43
N LEU A 109 -64.84 34.62 -8.71
CA LEU A 109 -64.18 33.62 -9.56
C LEU A 109 -62.83 33.16 -8.99
N PHE A 110 -61.97 34.07 -8.54
CA PHE A 110 -60.69 33.73 -7.91
C PHE A 110 -60.88 33.02 -6.57
N SER A 111 -61.91 33.38 -5.79
CA SER A 111 -62.23 32.67 -4.55
C SER A 111 -62.66 31.23 -4.83
N LYS A 112 -63.48 31.01 -5.87
CA LYS A 112 -63.90 29.68 -6.35
C LYS A 112 -62.74 28.88 -6.92
N LEU A 113 -61.87 29.53 -7.70
CA LEU A 113 -60.67 28.90 -8.26
C LEU A 113 -59.69 28.51 -7.16
N ARG A 114 -59.50 29.37 -6.15
CA ARG A 114 -58.66 29.10 -4.98
C ARG A 114 -59.23 27.97 -4.13
N PHE A 115 -60.54 27.95 -3.89
CA PHE A 115 -61.19 26.87 -3.15
C PHE A 115 -61.06 25.54 -3.90
N SER A 116 -61.32 25.53 -5.21
CA SER A 116 -61.16 24.35 -6.08
C SER A 116 -59.72 23.83 -6.09
N TYR A 117 -58.71 24.72 -6.21
CA TYR A 117 -57.31 24.32 -6.16
C TYR A 117 -56.92 23.73 -4.81
N LEU A 118 -57.31 24.37 -3.70
CA LEU A 118 -57.05 23.83 -2.36
C LEU A 118 -57.73 22.48 -2.15
N GLU A 119 -58.97 22.33 -2.61
CA GLU A 119 -59.69 21.06 -2.57
C GLU A 119 -58.98 19.99 -3.41
N GLN A 120 -58.51 20.33 -4.61
CA GLN A 120 -57.78 19.40 -5.46
C GLN A 120 -56.43 19.00 -4.84
N VAL A 121 -55.62 19.96 -4.38
CA VAL A 121 -54.32 19.68 -3.77
C VAL A 121 -54.47 18.88 -2.49
N THR A 122 -55.51 19.14 -1.69
CA THR A 122 -55.78 18.35 -0.48
C THR A 122 -56.26 16.94 -0.81
N LYS A 123 -57.13 16.77 -1.82
CA LYS A 123 -57.53 15.45 -2.32
C LYS A 123 -56.35 14.67 -2.87
N GLU A 124 -55.49 15.29 -3.67
CA GLU A 124 -54.29 14.65 -4.21
C GLU A 124 -53.30 14.29 -3.10
N LYS A 125 -53.09 15.17 -2.12
CA LYS A 125 -52.23 14.88 -0.95
C LYS A 125 -52.80 13.75 -0.11
N TYR A 126 -54.12 13.70 0.08
CA TYR A 126 -54.80 12.63 0.80
C TYR A 126 -54.72 11.31 0.05
N LEU A 127 -55.01 11.29 -1.25
CA LEU A 127 -54.85 10.10 -2.09
C LEU A 127 -53.40 9.63 -2.12
N ARG A 128 -52.43 10.54 -2.24
CA ARG A 128 -51.01 10.17 -2.19
C ARG A 128 -50.57 9.67 -0.81
N SER A 129 -51.22 10.10 0.26
CA SER A 129 -50.97 9.58 1.62
C SER A 129 -51.59 8.20 1.86
N ILE A 130 -52.62 7.81 1.11
CA ILE A 130 -53.31 6.52 1.26
C ILE A 130 -52.83 5.50 0.22
N VAL A 131 -52.55 5.96 -0.99
CA VAL A 131 -52.12 5.14 -2.14
C VAL A 131 -50.61 5.13 -2.29
N GLY A 132 -49.92 6.18 -1.82
CA GLY A 132 -48.46 6.18 -1.80
C GLY A 132 -47.94 5.19 -0.77
N ASP A 133 -46.85 4.51 -1.11
CA ASP A 133 -46.18 3.61 -0.16
C ASP A 133 -45.87 4.38 1.13
N PRO A 134 -46.33 3.89 2.29
CA PRO A 134 -46.03 4.54 3.56
C PRO A 134 -44.50 4.60 3.74
N PRO A 135 -43.97 5.69 4.34
CA PRO A 135 -42.55 5.78 4.59
C PRO A 135 -42.11 4.56 5.41
N LEU A 136 -41.06 3.88 4.95
CA LEU A 136 -40.49 2.73 5.63
C LEU A 136 -39.97 3.19 7.00
N VAL A 137 -40.77 3.02 8.04
CA VAL A 137 -40.36 3.23 9.42
C VAL A 137 -39.59 1.97 9.83
N VAL A 138 -38.27 2.02 9.74
CA VAL A 138 -37.40 0.93 10.21
C VAL A 138 -37.71 0.72 11.70
N SER A 139 -38.21 -0.45 12.05
CA SER A 139 -38.56 -0.76 13.43
C SER A 139 -37.28 -0.87 14.27
N HIS A 140 -37.37 -0.62 15.58
CA HIS A 140 -36.23 -0.81 16.47
C HIS A 140 -35.72 -2.27 16.43
N SER A 141 -36.63 -3.24 16.25
CA SER A 141 -36.26 -4.65 16.04
C SER A 141 -35.45 -4.89 14.76
N ASP A 142 -35.78 -4.22 13.65
CA ASP A 142 -35.01 -4.36 12.41
C ASP A 142 -33.61 -3.76 12.57
N ASN A 143 -33.49 -2.64 13.29
CA ASN A 143 -32.20 -2.05 13.62
C ASN A 143 -31.34 -2.99 14.47
N LEU A 144 -31.91 -3.64 15.48
CA LEU A 144 -31.18 -4.63 16.31
C LEU A 144 -30.67 -5.81 15.45
N VAL A 145 -31.50 -6.35 14.56
CA VAL A 145 -31.08 -7.44 13.65
C VAL A 145 -29.97 -6.97 12.70
N LEU A 146 -30.01 -5.73 12.23
CA LEU A 146 -28.96 -5.16 11.39
C LEU A 146 -27.68 -4.89 12.18
N GLU A 147 -27.78 -4.43 13.41
CA GLU A 147 -26.64 -4.23 14.32
C GLU A 147 -25.94 -5.55 14.64
N ASP A 148 -26.69 -6.63 14.89
CA ASP A 148 -26.13 -7.97 15.10
C ASP A 148 -25.39 -8.47 13.85
N LYS A 149 -25.99 -8.32 12.67
CA LYS A 149 -25.36 -8.69 11.39
C LYS A 149 -24.11 -7.84 11.12
N LEU A 150 -24.15 -6.55 11.38
CA LEU A 150 -23.00 -5.65 11.26
C LEU A 150 -21.91 -6.00 12.27
N GLY A 151 -22.27 -6.39 13.49
CA GLY A 151 -21.36 -6.88 14.50
C GLY A 151 -20.62 -8.13 14.03
N ALA A 152 -21.34 -9.12 13.50
CA ALA A 152 -20.77 -10.34 12.94
C ALA A 152 -19.84 -10.04 11.75
N MET A 153 -20.30 -9.26 10.76
CA MET A 153 -19.49 -8.88 9.61
C MET A 153 -18.24 -8.08 10.01
N LYS A 154 -18.35 -7.20 11.01
CA LYS A 154 -17.21 -6.44 11.53
C LYS A 154 -16.20 -7.34 12.24
N ALA A 155 -16.67 -8.33 13.00
CA ALA A 155 -15.80 -9.31 13.64
C ALA A 155 -15.05 -10.16 12.59
N GLU A 156 -15.75 -10.64 11.56
CA GLU A 156 -15.14 -11.37 10.44
C GLU A 156 -14.11 -10.51 9.69
N LEU A 157 -14.46 -9.25 9.38
CA LEU A 157 -13.55 -8.32 8.74
C LEU A 157 -12.30 -8.06 9.60
N GLN A 158 -12.45 -7.93 10.91
CA GLN A 158 -11.31 -7.77 11.81
C GLN A 158 -10.46 -9.03 11.89
N ALA A 159 -11.05 -10.22 11.83
CA ALA A 159 -10.29 -11.48 11.75
C ALA A 159 -9.46 -11.52 10.45
N LYS A 160 -10.10 -11.29 9.30
CA LYS A 160 -9.41 -11.25 8.01
C LYS A 160 -8.31 -10.18 7.94
N LYS A 161 -8.52 -9.01 8.53
CA LYS A 161 -7.47 -7.98 8.63
C LYS A 161 -6.26 -8.47 9.41
N ARG A 162 -6.48 -9.13 10.56
CA ARG A 162 -5.38 -9.71 11.35
C ARG A 162 -4.64 -10.80 10.56
N ASP A 163 -5.36 -11.64 9.84
CA ASP A 163 -4.76 -12.70 9.00
C ASP A 163 -3.90 -12.10 7.88
N VAL A 164 -4.39 -11.03 7.24
CA VAL A 164 -3.63 -10.29 6.22
C VAL A 164 -2.40 -9.63 6.83
N ASP A 165 -2.52 -9.00 8.00
CA ASP A 165 -1.39 -8.37 8.69
C ASP A 165 -0.30 -9.41 9.03
N VAL A 166 -0.69 -10.62 9.47
CA VAL A 166 0.22 -11.74 9.71
C VAL A 166 0.90 -12.20 8.42
N LEU A 167 0.13 -12.36 7.34
CA LEU A 167 0.67 -12.78 6.05
C LEU A 167 1.65 -11.74 5.48
N VAL A 168 1.36 -10.45 5.61
CA VAL A 168 2.26 -9.37 5.20
C VAL A 168 3.54 -9.41 6.01
N ALA A 169 3.47 -9.59 7.33
CA ALA A 169 4.65 -9.72 8.18
C ALA A 169 5.51 -10.93 7.78
N GLU A 170 4.88 -12.06 7.44
CA GLU A 170 5.59 -13.24 6.94
C GLU A 170 6.29 -12.95 5.60
N ILE A 171 5.60 -12.36 4.64
CA ILE A 171 6.17 -12.00 3.33
C ILE A 171 7.34 -11.03 3.51
N GLU A 172 7.22 -10.02 4.37
CA GLU A 172 8.32 -9.10 4.66
C GLU A 172 9.53 -9.81 5.26
N SER A 173 9.30 -10.75 6.19
CA SER A 173 10.39 -11.53 6.77
C SER A 173 11.11 -12.41 5.73
N GLN A 174 10.34 -13.05 4.85
CA GLN A 174 10.87 -13.88 3.77
C GLN A 174 11.59 -13.04 2.72
N ALA A 175 11.07 -11.85 2.40
CA ALA A 175 11.71 -10.92 1.47
C ALA A 175 13.06 -10.43 2.00
N ARG A 176 13.16 -10.09 3.30
CA ARG A 176 14.43 -9.72 3.95
C ARG A 176 15.44 -10.86 3.91
N LEU A 177 15.00 -12.07 4.24
CA LEU A 177 15.86 -13.27 4.20
C LEU A 177 16.32 -13.58 2.78
N LEU A 178 15.44 -13.44 1.79
CA LEU A 178 15.79 -13.62 0.38
C LEU A 178 16.79 -12.57 -0.10
N ALA A 179 16.63 -11.31 0.30
CA ALA A 179 17.58 -10.24 -0.02
C ALA A 179 18.97 -10.55 0.55
N GLN A 180 19.07 -10.94 1.82
CA GLN A 180 20.34 -11.33 2.43
C GLN A 180 21.02 -12.51 1.72
N ARG A 181 20.23 -13.53 1.33
CA ARG A 181 20.75 -14.66 0.55
C ARG A 181 21.22 -14.25 -0.83
N TYR A 182 20.49 -13.36 -1.49
CA TYR A 182 20.86 -12.83 -2.79
C TYR A 182 22.18 -12.07 -2.70
N ASP A 183 22.33 -11.19 -1.70
CA ASP A 183 23.56 -10.43 -1.46
C ASP A 183 24.75 -11.38 -1.25
N THR A 184 24.57 -12.42 -0.41
CA THR A 184 25.62 -13.44 -0.17
C THR A 184 26.01 -14.18 -1.45
N VAL A 185 25.03 -14.53 -2.29
CA VAL A 185 25.30 -15.21 -3.58
C VAL A 185 26.00 -14.27 -4.55
N THR A 186 25.63 -12.98 -4.60
CA THR A 186 26.30 -11.99 -5.44
C THR A 186 27.74 -11.76 -5.02
N GLU A 187 28.02 -11.65 -3.72
CA GLU A 187 29.39 -11.59 -3.19
C GLU A 187 30.18 -12.85 -3.58
N GLY A 188 29.56 -14.04 -3.45
CA GLY A 188 30.17 -15.30 -3.87
C GLY A 188 30.49 -15.35 -5.38
N LEU A 189 29.62 -14.78 -6.22
CA LEU A 189 29.85 -14.67 -7.66
C LEU A 189 31.02 -13.74 -7.99
N ASP A 190 31.14 -12.61 -7.30
CA ASP A 190 32.25 -11.67 -7.49
C ASP A 190 33.59 -12.30 -7.09
N VAL A 191 33.61 -13.05 -5.98
CA VAL A 191 34.77 -13.83 -5.55
C VAL A 191 35.12 -14.89 -6.61
N LEU A 192 34.12 -15.59 -7.14
CA LEU A 192 34.32 -16.60 -8.18
C LEU A 192 34.80 -16.01 -9.50
N GLU A 193 34.52 -14.74 -9.80
CA GLU A 193 35.09 -14.06 -10.96
C GLU A 193 36.55 -13.66 -10.73
N ARG A 194 36.88 -13.19 -9.52
CA ARG A 194 38.21 -12.65 -9.19
C ARG A 194 39.25 -13.73 -8.91
N VAL A 195 38.93 -14.69 -8.04
CA VAL A 195 39.91 -15.65 -7.50
C VAL A 195 40.53 -16.55 -8.57
N PRO A 196 39.78 -17.09 -9.56
CA PRO A 196 40.39 -17.89 -10.62
C PRO A 196 41.40 -17.11 -11.45
N ARG A 197 41.12 -15.83 -11.78
CA ARG A 197 42.06 -14.98 -12.50
C ARG A 197 43.35 -14.77 -11.70
N GLN A 198 43.23 -14.54 -10.40
CA GLN A 198 44.39 -14.41 -9.51
C GLN A 198 45.17 -15.73 -9.39
N LEU A 199 44.48 -16.87 -9.33
CA LEU A 199 45.10 -18.19 -9.34
C LEU A 199 45.89 -18.44 -10.63
N ASP A 200 45.35 -18.06 -11.78
CA ASP A 200 46.04 -18.23 -13.06
C ASP A 200 47.26 -17.30 -13.18
N GLN A 201 47.16 -16.05 -12.69
CA GLN A 201 48.31 -15.14 -12.57
C GLN A 201 49.40 -15.71 -11.67
N LEU A 202 49.05 -16.15 -10.46
CA LEU A 202 50.00 -16.75 -9.52
C LEU A 202 50.63 -18.04 -10.07
N ARG A 203 49.86 -18.85 -10.83
CA ARG A 203 50.39 -20.04 -11.50
C ARG A 203 51.41 -19.68 -12.58
N GLN A 204 51.16 -18.61 -13.35
CA GLN A 204 52.12 -18.10 -14.33
C GLN A 204 53.39 -17.61 -13.65
N GLU A 205 53.28 -16.82 -12.59
CA GLU A 205 54.43 -16.35 -11.79
C GLU A 205 55.23 -17.52 -11.20
N ILE A 206 54.57 -18.54 -10.65
CA ILE A 206 55.23 -19.75 -10.14
C ILE A 206 55.98 -20.47 -11.27
N ALA A 207 55.37 -20.61 -12.45
CA ALA A 207 56.01 -21.26 -13.59
C ALA A 207 57.25 -20.48 -14.08
N GLU A 208 57.16 -19.15 -14.11
CA GLU A 208 58.28 -18.25 -14.44
C GLU A 208 59.42 -18.37 -13.40
N LEU A 209 59.09 -18.29 -12.10
CA LEU A 209 60.07 -18.45 -11.03
C LEU A 209 60.71 -19.85 -11.04
N GLN A 210 59.94 -20.90 -11.31
CA GLN A 210 60.48 -22.25 -11.45
C GLN A 210 61.41 -22.37 -12.67
N ALA A 211 61.08 -21.73 -13.79
CA ALA A 211 61.96 -21.66 -14.96
C ALA A 211 63.25 -20.90 -14.62
N GLU A 212 63.16 -19.80 -13.86
CA GLU A 212 64.33 -19.04 -13.42
C GLU A 212 65.21 -19.84 -12.44
N VAL A 213 64.60 -20.52 -11.46
CA VAL A 213 65.31 -21.38 -10.49
C VAL A 213 65.99 -22.55 -11.19
N THR A 214 65.33 -23.20 -12.14
CA THR A 214 65.95 -24.30 -12.91
C THR A 214 67.07 -23.78 -13.81
N ALA A 215 66.93 -22.59 -14.41
CA ALA A 215 68.00 -21.94 -15.17
C ALA A 215 69.20 -21.54 -14.28
N LYS A 216 68.95 -20.99 -13.08
CA LYS A 216 69.99 -20.66 -12.08
C LYS A 216 70.68 -21.91 -11.55
N LYS A 217 69.94 -22.96 -11.21
CA LYS A 217 70.50 -24.28 -10.82
C LYS A 217 71.34 -24.89 -11.94
N ARG A 218 70.91 -24.79 -13.21
CA ARG A 218 71.70 -25.24 -14.36
C ARG A 218 73.00 -24.44 -14.51
N LYS A 219 72.94 -23.11 -14.37
CA LYS A 219 74.14 -22.25 -14.39
C LYS A 219 75.10 -22.55 -13.22
N GLN A 220 74.59 -22.81 -12.02
CA GLN A 220 75.40 -23.21 -10.87
C GLN A 220 76.05 -24.58 -11.06
N ARG A 221 75.34 -25.57 -11.63
CA ARG A 221 75.94 -26.89 -11.95
C ARG A 221 77.01 -26.80 -13.03
N ILE A 222 76.86 -25.91 -14.02
CA ILE A 222 77.87 -25.67 -15.06
C ILE A 222 79.06 -24.87 -14.51
N GLY A 223 78.84 -24.00 -13.51
CA GLY A 223 79.90 -23.28 -12.80
C GLY A 223 80.69 -24.12 -11.79
N HIS A 224 80.21 -25.31 -11.42
CA HIS A 224 80.88 -26.23 -10.49
C HIS A 224 81.57 -27.42 -11.18
N SER A 225 81.59 -27.46 -12.52
CA SER A 225 82.29 -28.50 -13.30
C SER A 225 83.59 -28.01 -13.95
N SER A 226 84.20 -26.95 -13.42
CA SER A 226 85.50 -26.42 -13.87
C SER A 226 86.40 -26.12 -12.68
N GLY A 227 86.74 -27.17 -11.93
CA GLY A 227 87.80 -27.12 -10.92
C GLY A 227 88.02 -28.51 -10.32
N SER A 228 89.14 -29.15 -10.68
CA SER A 228 89.87 -30.23 -9.97
C SER A 228 89.04 -31.44 -9.51
N ASP A 229 89.06 -32.60 -10.16
CA ASP A 229 90.15 -33.61 -10.18
C ASP A 229 90.99 -33.69 -8.88
N ASP A 230 91.08 -34.93 -8.37
CA ASP A 230 91.78 -35.43 -7.18
C ASP A 230 91.18 -35.23 -5.78
N GLY A 231 90.81 -36.37 -5.15
CA GLY A 231 91.25 -36.70 -3.80
C GLY A 231 90.25 -36.61 -2.65
N ASP A 232 89.82 -37.79 -2.19
CA ASP A 232 89.93 -38.25 -0.80
C ASP A 232 88.99 -37.69 0.31
N ALA A 233 88.41 -38.65 1.05
CA ALA A 233 87.90 -38.64 2.42
C ALA A 233 86.92 -37.56 2.92
N GLY A 234 85.74 -38.01 3.39
CA GLY A 234 85.05 -37.34 4.52
C GLY A 234 83.52 -37.30 4.50
N ASP A 235 82.86 -38.46 4.65
CA ASP A 235 81.42 -38.56 4.93
C ASP A 235 81.06 -38.11 6.37
N ILE A 236 81.28 -36.85 6.72
CA ILE A 236 80.78 -36.25 7.98
C ILE A 236 80.40 -34.78 7.78
N GLU A 237 79.51 -34.44 6.85
CA GLU A 237 78.88 -33.10 6.86
C GLU A 237 77.61 -33.00 6.00
N ASN A 238 76.65 -33.90 6.18
CA ASN A 238 75.34 -33.77 5.53
C ASN A 238 74.20 -34.04 6.51
N ASP A 239 74.14 -33.24 7.57
CA ASP A 239 72.94 -33.11 8.38
C ASP A 239 72.06 -32.00 7.73
N PRO A 240 70.89 -32.33 7.13
CA PRO A 240 70.08 -31.37 6.36
C PRO A 240 69.50 -30.22 7.21
N LEU A 241 69.61 -30.29 8.54
CA LEU A 241 69.29 -29.20 9.47
C LEU A 241 70.37 -28.10 9.52
N MET A 242 71.62 -28.42 9.13
CA MET A 242 72.75 -27.47 9.10
C MET A 242 72.99 -26.84 7.73
N ASN A 243 72.21 -27.22 6.71
CA ASN A 243 72.24 -26.65 5.36
C ASN A 243 71.25 -25.49 5.15
N LEU A 244 70.65 -24.95 6.22
CA LEU A 244 69.99 -23.66 6.16
C LEU A 244 71.07 -22.57 6.28
N ALA A 245 71.39 -21.91 5.17
CA ALA A 245 72.32 -20.80 5.18
C ALA A 245 71.93 -19.79 6.28
N LEU A 246 72.88 -19.46 7.15
CA LEU A 246 72.66 -18.64 8.35
C LEU A 246 72.11 -17.24 8.00
N GLY A 247 72.49 -16.69 6.84
CA GLY A 247 72.01 -15.40 6.35
C GLY A 247 70.50 -15.34 6.09
N PRO A 248 69.92 -16.20 5.23
CA PRO A 248 68.48 -16.17 4.96
C PRO A 248 67.61 -16.51 6.18
N THR A 249 68.08 -17.34 7.11
CA THR A 249 67.34 -17.61 8.36
C THR A 249 67.35 -16.42 9.30
N GLN A 250 68.47 -15.70 9.41
CA GLN A 250 68.53 -14.43 10.16
C GLN A 250 67.61 -13.37 9.55
N LEU A 251 67.61 -13.21 8.21
CA LEU A 251 66.70 -12.29 7.53
C LEU A 251 65.22 -12.66 7.73
N ALA A 252 64.89 -13.94 7.69
CA ALA A 252 63.53 -14.42 7.95
C ALA A 252 63.11 -14.19 9.41
N LEU A 253 64.03 -14.41 10.36
CA LEU A 253 63.82 -14.14 11.78
C LEU A 253 63.61 -12.64 12.03
N ASP A 254 64.40 -11.78 11.40
CA ASP A 254 64.29 -10.33 11.55
C ASP A 254 63.01 -9.80 10.90
N SER A 255 62.62 -10.33 9.75
CA SER A 255 61.32 -10.07 9.11
C SER A 255 60.16 -10.49 10.01
N GLN A 256 60.23 -11.68 10.62
CA GLN A 256 59.22 -12.16 11.55
C GLN A 256 59.15 -11.30 12.82
N LYS A 257 60.30 -10.87 13.36
CA LYS A 257 60.35 -9.96 14.51
C LYS A 257 59.74 -8.60 14.17
N ALA A 258 60.00 -8.06 12.98
CA ALA A 258 59.41 -6.81 12.52
C ALA A 258 57.88 -6.92 12.37
N ALA A 259 57.39 -8.04 11.81
CA ALA A 259 55.96 -8.32 11.71
C ALA A 259 55.29 -8.46 13.09
N ASN A 260 55.94 -9.17 14.03
CA ASN A 260 55.45 -9.28 15.40
C ASN A 260 55.41 -7.92 16.10
N ALA A 261 56.44 -7.10 15.94
CA ALA A 261 56.47 -5.75 16.51
C ALA A 261 55.36 -4.85 15.94
N GLU A 262 55.00 -5.03 14.66
CA GLU A 262 53.89 -4.31 14.05
C GLU A 262 52.54 -4.80 14.59
N LEU A 263 52.35 -6.11 14.75
CA LEU A 263 51.16 -6.68 15.40
C LEU A 263 51.02 -6.18 16.85
N ASP A 264 52.13 -6.10 17.60
CA ASP A 264 52.13 -5.57 18.97
C ASP A 264 51.70 -4.10 19.00
N ARG A 265 52.16 -3.27 18.05
CA ARG A 265 51.69 -1.87 17.91
C ARG A 265 50.21 -1.79 17.63
N GLN A 266 49.67 -2.66 16.77
CA GLN A 266 48.24 -2.70 16.46
C GLN A 266 47.43 -3.14 17.67
N ILE A 267 47.90 -4.15 18.42
CA ILE A 267 47.30 -4.59 19.67
C ILE A 267 47.28 -3.43 20.68
N ASP A 268 48.36 -2.67 20.81
CA ASP A 268 48.42 -1.52 21.71
C ASP A 268 47.49 -0.39 21.28
N LEU A 269 47.39 -0.12 19.98
CA LEU A 269 46.43 0.86 19.45
C LEU A 269 44.99 0.44 19.78
N LEU A 270 44.63 -0.82 19.53
CA LEU A 270 43.30 -1.35 19.81
C LEU A 270 43.01 -1.33 21.31
N LYS A 271 43.97 -1.72 22.16
CA LYS A 271 43.84 -1.61 23.63
C LYS A 271 43.61 -0.18 24.09
N ARG A 272 44.21 0.82 23.45
CA ARG A 272 43.97 2.24 23.74
C ARG A 272 42.59 2.71 23.27
N GLN A 273 42.04 2.13 22.21
CA GLN A 273 40.73 2.47 21.65
C GLN A 273 39.56 1.79 22.38
N MET A 274 39.74 0.58 22.92
CA MET A 274 38.70 -0.14 23.67
C MET A 274 38.02 0.70 24.76
N PRO A 275 38.73 1.36 25.70
CA PRO A 275 38.07 2.11 26.76
C PRO A 275 37.30 3.35 26.26
N ALA A 276 37.59 3.86 25.07
CA ALA A 276 36.76 4.91 24.47
C ALA A 276 35.47 4.31 23.92
N LYS A 277 35.56 3.19 23.20
CA LYS A 277 34.39 2.46 22.68
C LYS A 277 33.50 1.92 23.80
N ASP A 278 34.06 1.43 24.89
CA ASP A 278 33.29 0.97 26.05
C ASP A 278 32.48 2.12 26.66
N ARG A 279 33.08 3.31 26.79
CA ARG A 279 32.35 4.51 27.26
C ARG A 279 31.26 4.96 26.30
N ASP A 280 31.49 4.86 24.99
CA ASP A 280 30.49 5.17 23.98
C ASP A 280 29.30 4.20 24.08
N VAL A 281 29.57 2.89 24.22
CA VAL A 281 28.53 1.86 24.42
C VAL A 281 27.76 2.12 25.71
N GLU A 282 28.43 2.36 26.84
CA GLU A 282 27.76 2.70 28.10
C GLU A 282 26.89 3.96 27.97
N LYS A 283 27.31 4.95 27.17
CA LYS A 283 26.51 6.15 26.92
C LYS A 283 25.26 5.80 26.11
N MET A 284 25.40 5.01 25.04
CA MET A 284 24.26 4.54 24.26
C MET A 284 23.31 3.68 25.11
N ASP A 285 23.82 2.83 26.00
CA ASP A 285 23.00 2.01 26.91
C ASP A 285 22.20 2.88 27.90
N ARG A 286 22.80 3.97 28.42
CA ARG A 286 22.07 4.95 29.25
C ARG A 286 20.98 5.66 28.45
N GLU A 287 21.28 6.11 27.24
CA GLU A 287 20.30 6.75 26.35
C GLU A 287 19.15 5.78 25.99
N LEU A 288 19.45 4.51 25.71
CA LEU A 288 18.45 3.46 25.48
C LEU A 288 17.58 3.22 26.72
N ALA A 289 18.17 3.15 27.92
CA ALA A 289 17.42 2.98 29.16
C ALA A 289 16.45 4.16 29.42
N GLU A 290 16.87 5.39 29.12
CA GLU A 290 16.00 6.57 29.21
C GLU A 290 14.86 6.53 28.18
N LEU A 291 15.15 6.13 26.94
CA LEU A 291 14.14 5.95 25.90
C LEU A 291 13.17 4.83 26.24
N GLU A 292 13.63 3.71 26.80
CA GLU A 292 12.76 2.65 27.28
C GLU A 292 11.87 3.10 28.42
N LYS A 293 12.39 3.90 29.36
CA LYS A 293 11.60 4.49 30.44
C LYS A 293 10.51 5.41 29.90
N THR A 294 10.84 6.33 29.00
CA THR A 294 9.85 7.23 28.37
C THR A 294 8.83 6.47 27.53
N ARG A 295 9.23 5.42 26.81
CA ARG A 295 8.32 4.50 26.12
C ARG A 295 7.40 3.78 27.10
N ASN A 296 7.91 3.28 28.22
CA ASN A 296 7.11 2.60 29.24
C ASN A 296 6.11 3.57 29.91
N GLU A 297 6.51 4.81 30.17
CA GLU A 297 5.62 5.85 30.72
C GLU A 297 4.52 6.22 29.73
N THR A 298 4.85 6.48 28.46
CA THR A 298 3.86 6.82 27.43
C THR A 298 2.90 5.67 27.15
N THR A 299 3.40 4.43 27.07
CA THR A 299 2.55 3.24 26.93
C THR A 299 1.66 3.03 28.15
N ARG A 300 2.17 3.25 29.36
CA ARG A 300 1.36 3.22 30.59
C ARG A 300 0.25 4.27 30.54
N LEU A 301 0.57 5.52 30.18
CA LEU A 301 -0.43 6.58 30.06
C LEU A 301 -1.49 6.24 28.99
N ALA A 302 -1.07 5.71 27.84
CA ALA A 302 -2.00 5.29 26.78
C ALA A 302 -2.92 4.14 27.23
N VAL A 303 -2.39 3.16 27.96
CA VAL A 303 -3.17 2.05 28.54
C VAL A 303 -4.13 2.57 29.61
N GLU A 304 -3.70 3.49 30.47
CA GLU A 304 -4.57 4.10 31.49
C GLU A 304 -5.69 4.94 30.85
N LEU A 305 -5.41 5.71 29.79
CA LEU A 305 -6.42 6.43 29.01
C LEU A 305 -7.41 5.47 28.35
N ARG A 306 -6.92 4.39 27.73
CA ARG A 306 -7.76 3.35 27.14
C ARG A 306 -8.64 2.69 28.19
N ARG A 307 -8.08 2.36 29.36
CA ARG A 307 -8.82 1.78 30.49
C ARG A 307 -9.90 2.73 31.00
N ARG A 308 -9.61 4.04 31.11
CA ARG A 308 -10.61 5.06 31.48
C ARG A 308 -11.75 5.11 30.47
N ARG A 309 -11.43 5.08 29.17
CA ARG A 309 -12.44 5.03 28.09
C ARG A 309 -13.30 3.76 28.17
N GLU A 310 -12.70 2.60 28.43
CA GLU A 310 -13.40 1.31 28.56
C GLU A 310 -14.26 1.23 29.83
N GLN A 311 -13.84 1.89 30.92
CA GLN A 311 -14.63 2.02 32.16
C GLN A 311 -15.76 3.06 32.07
N GLY A 312 -15.99 3.63 30.88
CA GLY A 312 -17.08 4.58 30.65
C GLY A 312 -16.86 5.94 31.30
N ALA A 313 -15.61 6.31 31.64
CA ALA A 313 -15.29 7.69 31.96
C ALA A 313 -15.56 8.52 30.70
N ARG A 314 -16.73 9.19 30.68
CA ARG A 314 -17.06 10.14 29.63
C ARG A 314 -16.00 11.22 29.65
N ASP A 315 -15.50 11.57 28.48
CA ASP A 315 -14.48 12.59 28.35
C ASP A 315 -15.13 13.91 28.80
N GLU A 316 -14.89 14.30 30.05
CA GLU A 316 -15.56 15.44 30.68
C GLU A 316 -15.38 16.70 29.81
N MET A 317 -14.25 16.80 29.11
CA MET A 317 -13.96 17.84 28.14
C MET A 317 -14.84 17.78 26.88
N GLU A 318 -15.17 16.60 26.37
CA GLU A 318 -16.14 16.47 25.27
C GLU A 318 -17.56 16.78 25.72
N ASP A 319 -17.94 16.38 26.94
CA ASP A 319 -19.25 16.69 27.51
C ASP A 319 -19.41 18.19 27.79
N LEU A 320 -18.39 18.85 28.36
CA LEU A 320 -18.31 20.31 28.48
C LEU A 320 -18.33 20.97 27.10
N GLY A 321 -17.59 20.46 26.12
CA GLY A 321 -17.59 20.97 24.76
C GLY A 321 -18.93 20.80 24.03
N ARG A 322 -19.68 19.75 24.31
CA ARG A 322 -21.06 19.55 23.84
C ARG A 322 -22.01 20.51 24.55
N TRP A 323 -21.86 20.69 25.85
CA TRP A 323 -22.65 21.61 26.65
C TRP A 323 -22.46 23.05 26.19
N TYR A 324 -21.21 23.51 26.02
CA TYR A 324 -20.90 24.86 25.53
C TYR A 324 -21.42 25.08 24.12
N ARG A 325 -21.29 24.09 23.22
CA ARG A 325 -21.87 24.18 21.87
C ARG A 325 -23.40 24.24 21.90
N GLY A 326 -24.04 23.49 22.79
CA GLY A 326 -25.49 23.57 23.02
C GLY A 326 -25.91 24.93 23.57
N SER A 327 -25.18 25.45 24.58
CA SER A 327 -25.44 26.77 25.15
C SER A 327 -25.19 27.90 24.15
N ASP A 328 -24.15 27.78 23.32
CA ASP A 328 -23.84 28.73 22.25
C ASP A 328 -24.94 28.72 21.18
N ALA A 329 -25.42 27.55 20.77
CA ALA A 329 -26.56 27.45 19.84
C ALA A 329 -27.83 28.09 20.40
N VAL A 330 -28.14 27.88 21.68
CA VAL A 330 -29.29 28.51 22.36
C VAL A 330 -29.10 30.02 22.45
N LEU A 331 -27.93 30.50 22.88
CA LEU A 331 -27.62 31.93 22.99
C LEU A 331 -27.66 32.62 21.63
N ARG A 332 -27.11 32.00 20.58
CA ARG A 332 -27.20 32.51 19.20
C ARG A 332 -28.63 32.58 18.70
N GLY A 333 -29.47 31.60 19.04
CA GLY A 333 -30.89 31.60 18.73
C GLY A 333 -31.67 32.73 19.43
N VAL A 334 -31.39 32.96 20.72
CA VAL A 334 -32.02 34.04 21.52
C VAL A 334 -31.57 35.43 21.08
N LEU A 335 -30.30 35.58 20.71
CA LEU A 335 -29.74 36.84 20.23
C LEU A 335 -30.06 37.14 18.75
N GLY A 336 -30.76 36.22 18.06
CA GLY A 336 -31.11 36.38 16.65
C GLY A 336 -29.91 36.34 15.68
N LEU A 337 -28.74 35.94 16.17
CA LEU A 337 -27.47 35.89 15.42
C LEU A 337 -27.31 34.60 14.60
N GLY A 338 -28.39 33.84 14.40
CA GLY A 338 -28.41 32.52 13.76
C GLY A 338 -29.40 32.39 12.60
N VAL A 339 -29.93 33.49 12.08
CA VAL A 339 -30.74 33.52 10.85
C VAL A 339 -30.06 34.46 9.86
N GLU A 340 -29.11 33.92 9.10
CA GLU A 340 -28.79 34.43 7.76
C GLU A 340 -29.18 33.34 6.77
N SER A 341 -30.34 33.53 6.14
CA SER A 341 -30.67 33.04 4.79
C SER A 341 -30.87 34.26 3.91
#